data_AF-A0A6G1HPD7-F1
#
_entry.id   AF-A0A6G1HPD7-F1
#
_cell.length_a   1.000
_cell.length_b   1.000
_cell.length_c   1.000
_cell.angle_alpha   90.00
_cell.angle_beta   90.00
_cell.angle_gamma   90.00
#
_symmetry.space_group_name_H-M   'P 1'
#
loop_
_entity.id
_entity.type
_entity.pdbx_description
1 polymer ?
#
loop_
_entity_poly.entity_id
_entity_poly.type
_entity_poly.pdbx_seq_one_letter_code
_entity_poly.pdbx_strand_id
1 'polypeptide(L)'
;MAIPAGSSLENPQVYSPHVSDSALRPFLQDTFDPAAYFNSTLPALSTHTTTARSAASGDVTSLSELSSQTQILLAQLNAHTTRLTAVLTQLTDDILRAGGRLAYQVEVLRGEALGLAETLSDGLDEHVAHFVPQGLKSAAAATSDETHETPPTEPGHITQLRTLTHVRQRLESVIKVFGEAMQWTIPPSEVSLTASLISVSAPEPGADSASREEKGREFGERLRGEIADLIVGAEDRRVGCEAAMTRIAALRDLGEVWKGTAEEKARVRFVEGLMKLAEERLKELERETEPQRRRERAASLRRTKGEKGGFLDNLQRMLE
;
A
#
# COMPACT_ATOMS: atom_id res chain seq x y z
N MET A 1 -10.47 53.67 24.15
CA MET A 1 -9.94 52.29 24.16
C MET A 1 -11.14 51.38 24.41
N ALA A 2 -11.81 50.71 23.46
CA ALA A 2 -11.36 49.91 22.30
C ALA A 2 -10.31 48.89 22.77
N ILE A 3 -10.44 47.56 22.70
CA ILE A 3 -11.05 46.56 21.77
C ILE A 3 -11.02 45.19 22.55
N PRO A 4 -11.69 44.06 22.21
CA PRO A 4 -13.06 43.77 21.75
C PRO A 4 -13.72 42.55 22.46
N ALA A 5 -14.95 42.25 22.04
CA ALA A 5 -15.67 41.01 22.29
C ALA A 5 -14.92 39.77 21.76
N GLY A 6 -14.92 38.70 22.58
CA GLY A 6 -14.58 37.35 22.14
C GLY A 6 -15.60 36.90 21.10
N SER A 7 -15.08 36.68 19.90
CA SER A 7 -15.69 36.00 18.78
C SER A 7 -16.30 34.66 19.21
N SER A 8 -17.63 34.58 19.24
CA SER A 8 -18.35 33.32 19.23
C SER A 8 -17.96 32.55 17.98
N LEU A 9 -17.44 31.35 18.18
CA LEU A 9 -17.04 30.40 17.16
C LEU A 9 -18.23 30.07 16.27
N GLU A 10 -18.26 30.66 15.07
CA GLU A 10 -19.17 30.28 14.00
C GLU A 10 -18.72 28.91 13.45
N ASN A 11 -19.22 27.85 14.07
CA ASN A 11 -19.16 26.51 13.54
C ASN A 11 -20.09 26.48 12.31
N PRO A 12 -19.64 26.15 11.09
CA PRO A 12 -20.53 25.97 9.96
C PRO A 12 -21.30 24.66 10.17
N GLN A 13 -22.32 24.73 11.03
CA GLN A 13 -23.32 23.70 11.17
C GLN A 13 -23.92 23.49 9.78
N VAL A 14 -23.79 22.26 9.27
CA VAL A 14 -24.48 21.81 8.07
C VAL A 14 -25.97 21.75 8.42
N TYR A 15 -26.62 22.91 8.44
CA TYR A 15 -28.05 22.98 8.61
C TYR A 15 -28.70 22.33 7.41
N SER A 16 -29.76 21.55 7.64
CA SER A 16 -30.60 21.05 6.56
C SER A 16 -31.06 22.24 5.72
N PRO A 17 -31.21 22.11 4.39
CA PRO A 17 -31.54 23.22 3.50
C PRO A 17 -32.86 23.92 3.88
N HIS A 18 -33.68 23.27 4.69
CA HIS A 18 -34.95 23.76 5.21
C HIS A 18 -34.81 24.72 6.42
N VAL A 19 -33.67 24.72 7.09
CA VAL A 19 -33.36 25.57 8.26
C VAL A 19 -32.47 26.76 7.89
N SER A 20 -31.85 26.72 6.71
CA SER A 20 -30.97 27.77 6.17
C SER A 20 -31.72 29.02 5.68
N ASP A 21 -33.06 29.03 5.69
CA ASP A 21 -33.86 30.17 5.25
C ASP A 21 -33.68 31.37 6.20
N SER A 22 -33.29 32.52 5.64
CA SER A 22 -33.11 33.75 6.42
C SER A 22 -34.40 34.22 7.10
N ALA A 23 -35.57 33.89 6.54
CA ALA A 23 -36.86 34.22 7.14
C ALA A 23 -37.12 33.44 8.44
N LEU A 24 -36.49 32.29 8.63
CA LEU A 24 -36.69 31.42 9.79
C LEU A 24 -35.72 31.72 10.95
N ARG A 25 -34.64 32.47 10.71
CA ARG A 25 -33.62 32.82 11.72
C ARG A 25 -34.18 33.34 13.04
N PRO A 26 -35.18 34.25 13.07
CA PRO A 26 -35.76 34.72 14.33
C PRO A 26 -36.44 33.60 15.12
N PHE A 27 -37.07 32.65 14.42
CA PHE A 27 -37.85 31.55 15.01
C PHE A 27 -36.99 30.36 15.46
N LEU A 28 -35.71 30.31 15.05
CA LEU A 28 -34.76 29.27 15.43
C LEU A 28 -34.03 29.57 16.75
N GLN A 29 -34.23 30.76 17.32
CA GLN A 29 -33.62 31.16 18.59
C GLN A 29 -34.44 30.59 19.76
N ASP A 30 -33.77 29.97 20.73
CA ASP A 30 -34.42 29.42 21.93
C ASP A 30 -35.14 30.49 22.78
N THR A 31 -34.76 31.77 22.63
CA THR A 31 -35.34 32.92 23.35
C THR A 31 -36.35 33.71 22.53
N PHE A 32 -36.98 33.09 21.51
CA PHE A 32 -37.95 33.79 20.67
C PHE A 32 -39.16 34.28 21.47
N ASP A 33 -39.41 35.60 21.43
CA ASP A 33 -40.62 36.22 21.98
C ASP A 33 -41.51 36.73 20.82
N PRO A 34 -42.74 36.20 20.65
CA PRO A 34 -43.64 36.65 19.59
C PRO A 34 -44.03 38.12 19.74
N ALA A 35 -44.16 38.65 20.96
CA ALA A 35 -44.55 40.05 21.16
C ALA A 35 -43.41 40.99 20.75
N ALA A 36 -42.17 40.72 21.18
CA ALA A 36 -40.99 41.45 20.72
C ALA A 36 -40.79 41.36 19.20
N TYR A 37 -41.02 40.18 18.60
CA TYR A 37 -40.92 40.01 17.15
C TYR A 37 -41.88 40.92 16.39
N PHE A 38 -43.18 40.93 16.73
CA PHE A 38 -44.15 41.83 16.09
C PHE A 38 -43.82 43.30 16.31
N ASN A 39 -43.41 43.69 17.52
CA ASN A 39 -43.03 45.07 17.82
C ASN A 39 -41.76 45.53 17.08
N SER A 40 -40.87 44.59 16.74
CA SER A 40 -39.65 44.89 15.96
C SER A 40 -39.86 44.87 14.45
N THR A 41 -40.90 44.19 13.96
CA THR A 41 -41.18 44.02 12.53
C THR A 41 -42.22 44.98 11.98
N LEU A 42 -43.08 45.53 12.84
CA LEU A 42 -44.12 46.47 12.46
C LEU A 42 -43.66 47.93 12.64
N PRO A 43 -43.92 48.83 11.67
CA PRO A 43 -43.64 50.26 11.79
C PRO A 43 -44.45 50.95 12.91
N ALA A 44 -43.98 52.10 13.39
CA ALA A 44 -44.70 52.88 14.39
C ALA A 44 -45.93 53.57 13.77
N LEU A 45 -47.07 53.56 14.48
CA LEU A 45 -48.32 54.19 14.04
C LEU A 45 -48.24 55.72 14.04
N SER A 46 -48.69 56.35 12.95
CA SER A 46 -48.97 57.80 12.92
C SER A 46 -50.24 58.11 13.69
N THR A 47 -50.12 58.40 14.99
CA THR A 47 -51.23 58.98 15.76
C THR A 47 -51.25 60.49 15.54
N HIS A 48 -52.40 61.04 15.12
CA HIS A 48 -52.61 62.46 14.78
C HIS A 48 -52.16 63.48 15.85
N THR A 49 -51.77 63.04 17.05
CA THR A 49 -51.40 63.84 18.22
C THR A 49 -49.89 63.95 18.48
N THR A 50 -49.02 63.22 17.78
CA THR A 50 -47.56 63.29 17.98
C THR A 50 -46.90 64.28 17.02
N THR A 51 -46.71 65.50 17.53
CA THR A 51 -46.04 66.63 16.85
C THR A 51 -44.53 66.42 16.74
N ALA A 52 -44.02 66.53 15.51
CA ALA A 52 -42.73 67.09 15.07
C ALA A 52 -41.38 66.59 15.66
N ARG A 53 -41.31 65.76 16.71
CA ARG A 53 -40.03 65.29 17.28
C ARG A 53 -39.65 63.85 16.95
N SER A 54 -40.59 63.02 16.52
CA SER A 54 -40.33 61.62 16.12
C SER A 54 -40.03 61.45 14.63
N ALA A 55 -40.12 62.51 13.83
CA ALA A 55 -39.80 62.47 12.39
C ALA A 55 -38.30 62.33 12.07
N ALA A 56 -37.42 62.40 13.07
CA ALA A 56 -35.98 62.20 12.90
C ALA A 56 -35.57 60.71 12.87
N SER A 57 -36.49 59.81 13.24
CA SER A 57 -36.32 58.36 13.24
C SER A 57 -37.40 57.78 12.31
N GLY A 58 -37.19 57.94 11.00
CA GLY A 58 -38.19 57.66 9.98
C GLY A 58 -38.62 56.19 9.95
N ASP A 59 -39.85 55.92 10.38
CA ASP A 59 -40.77 54.92 9.80
C ASP A 59 -42.13 55.04 10.51
N VAL A 60 -42.94 56.03 10.14
CA VAL A 60 -44.25 56.28 10.75
C VAL A 60 -45.32 56.10 9.67
N THR A 61 -46.16 55.08 9.78
CA THR A 61 -47.12 54.68 8.73
C THR A 61 -48.58 54.90 9.14
N SER A 62 -49.47 54.91 8.14
CA SER A 62 -50.92 55.06 8.35
C SER A 62 -51.55 53.73 8.82
N LEU A 63 -52.67 53.80 9.53
CA LEU A 63 -53.39 52.60 10.01
C LEU A 63 -53.76 51.63 8.87
N SER A 64 -54.16 52.16 7.70
CA SER A 64 -54.49 51.35 6.52
C SER A 64 -53.28 50.59 5.99
N GLU A 65 -52.11 51.23 5.99
CA GLU A 65 -50.87 50.64 5.50
C GLU A 65 -50.32 49.60 6.47
N LEU A 66 -50.36 49.87 7.78
CA LEU A 66 -50.01 48.89 8.81
C LEU A 66 -50.91 47.65 8.74
N SER A 67 -52.22 47.85 8.55
CA SER A 67 -53.17 46.74 8.40
C SER A 67 -52.82 45.87 7.19
N SER A 68 -52.52 46.49 6.05
CA SER A 68 -52.09 45.77 4.84
C SER A 68 -50.77 45.01 5.05
N GLN A 69 -49.78 45.65 5.66
CA GLN A 69 -48.47 45.03 5.95
C GLN A 69 -48.60 43.84 6.92
N THR A 70 -49.45 43.97 7.94
CA THR A 70 -49.73 42.89 8.89
C THR A 70 -50.42 41.71 8.20
N GLN A 71 -51.37 41.98 7.30
CA GLN A 71 -52.03 40.93 6.51
C GLN A 71 -51.05 40.20 5.59
N ILE A 72 -50.13 40.91 4.95
CA ILE A 72 -49.08 40.32 4.11
C ILE A 72 -48.15 39.43 4.95
N LEU A 73 -47.69 39.92 6.10
CA LEU A 73 -46.83 39.16 7.01
C LEU A 73 -47.54 37.90 7.50
N LEU A 74 -48.82 38.00 7.87
CA LEU A 74 -49.60 36.85 8.34
C LEU A 74 -49.82 35.81 7.22
N ALA A 75 -50.07 36.26 5.99
CA ALA A 75 -50.15 35.38 4.83
C ALA A 75 -48.81 34.68 4.56
N GLN A 76 -47.68 35.41 4.70
CA GLN A 76 -46.35 34.85 4.58
C GLN A 76 -46.08 33.78 5.66
N LEU A 77 -46.37 34.08 6.93
CA LEU A 77 -46.20 33.10 8.01
C LEU A 77 -47.07 31.86 7.82
N ASN A 78 -48.29 32.01 7.33
CA ASN A 78 -49.15 30.87 7.02
C ASN A 78 -48.57 30.00 5.89
N ALA A 79 -48.02 30.63 4.85
CA ALA A 79 -47.31 29.92 3.77
C ALA A 79 -46.05 29.19 4.27
N HIS A 80 -45.25 29.80 5.15
CA HIS A 80 -44.11 29.13 5.77
C HIS A 80 -44.54 27.96 6.67
N THR A 81 -45.61 28.13 7.46
CA THR A 81 -46.14 27.09 8.35
C THR A 81 -46.62 25.87 7.57
N THR A 82 -47.39 26.07 6.51
CA THR A 82 -47.87 24.98 5.64
C THR A 82 -46.71 24.26 4.96
N ARG A 83 -45.72 25.00 4.43
CA ARG A 83 -44.51 24.42 3.83
C ARG A 83 -43.70 23.59 4.84
N LEU A 84 -43.45 24.12 6.04
CA LEU A 84 -42.70 23.40 7.07
C LEU A 84 -43.44 22.16 7.55
N THR A 85 -44.77 22.21 7.64
CA THR A 85 -45.60 21.04 7.99
C THR A 85 -45.46 19.94 6.93
N ALA A 86 -45.48 20.31 5.64
CA ALA A 86 -45.28 19.36 4.55
C ALA A 86 -43.88 18.72 4.60
N VAL A 87 -42.83 19.52 4.82
CA VAL A 87 -41.45 19.03 4.96
C VAL A 87 -41.30 18.11 6.17
N LEU A 88 -41.88 18.45 7.32
CA LEU A 88 -41.84 17.63 8.52
C LEU A 88 -42.54 16.28 8.31
N THR A 89 -43.67 16.29 7.60
CA THR A 89 -44.38 15.07 7.23
C THR A 89 -43.52 14.19 6.31
N GLN A 90 -42.87 14.79 5.30
CA GLN A 90 -41.97 14.08 4.39
C GLN A 90 -40.77 13.48 5.14
N LEU A 91 -40.09 14.25 5.98
CA LEU A 91 -38.95 13.76 6.76
C LEU A 91 -39.36 12.63 7.71
N THR A 92 -40.56 12.69 8.28
CA THR A 92 -41.08 11.61 9.13
C THR A 92 -41.28 10.32 8.34
N ASP A 93 -41.85 10.40 7.13
CA ASP A 93 -42.01 9.24 6.24
C ASP A 93 -40.64 8.67 5.81
N ASP A 94 -39.70 9.55 5.44
CA ASP A 94 -38.34 9.17 5.06
C ASP A 94 -37.61 8.44 6.20
N ILE A 95 -37.78 8.89 7.46
CA ILE A 95 -37.23 8.23 8.65
C ILE A 95 -37.85 6.85 8.85
N LEU A 96 -39.19 6.74 8.78
CA LEU A 96 -39.88 5.46 8.95
C LEU A 96 -39.46 4.45 7.87
N ARG A 97 -39.33 4.91 6.64
CA ARG A 97 -38.88 4.08 5.51
C ARG A 97 -37.41 3.68 5.62
N ALA A 98 -36.54 4.61 6.00
CA ALA A 98 -35.12 4.34 6.22
C ALA A 98 -34.91 3.35 7.37
N GLY A 99 -35.72 3.42 8.42
CA GLY A 99 -35.70 2.46 9.54
C GLY A 99 -35.93 1.03 9.08
N GLY A 100 -36.94 0.78 8.25
CA GLY A 100 -37.21 -0.56 7.70
C GLY A 100 -36.07 -1.10 6.83
N ARG A 101 -35.48 -0.25 5.98
CA ARG A 101 -34.33 -0.64 5.14
C ARG A 101 -33.08 -0.92 5.96
N LEU A 102 -32.82 -0.12 6.99
CA LEU A 102 -31.67 -0.28 7.87
C LEU A 102 -31.79 -1.57 8.69
N ALA A 103 -32.98 -1.90 9.20
CA ALA A 103 -33.22 -3.16 9.89
C ALA A 103 -32.89 -4.37 9.01
N TYR A 104 -33.33 -4.38 7.75
CA TYR A 104 -32.97 -5.44 6.80
C TYR A 104 -31.45 -5.53 6.59
N GLN A 105 -30.77 -4.40 6.40
CA GLN A 105 -29.32 -4.38 6.22
C GLN A 105 -28.57 -4.91 7.45
N VAL A 106 -29.03 -4.56 8.64
CA VAL A 106 -28.46 -5.08 9.90
C VAL A 106 -28.65 -6.58 10.01
N GLU A 107 -29.82 -7.12 9.67
CA GLU A 107 -30.05 -8.57 9.69
C GLU A 107 -29.23 -9.31 8.64
N VAL A 108 -29.08 -8.75 7.43
CA VAL A 108 -28.19 -9.31 6.40
C VAL A 108 -26.74 -9.32 6.89
N LEU A 109 -26.25 -8.19 7.42
CA LEU A 109 -24.87 -8.07 7.90
C LEU A 109 -24.62 -8.98 9.10
N ARG A 110 -25.62 -9.16 9.97
CA ARG A 110 -25.57 -10.14 11.06
C ARG A 110 -25.48 -11.57 10.50
N GLY A 111 -26.27 -11.91 9.49
CA GLY A 111 -26.21 -13.21 8.82
C GLY A 111 -24.85 -13.48 8.19
N GLU A 112 -24.29 -12.50 7.48
CA GLU A 112 -22.94 -12.57 6.91
C GLU A 112 -21.86 -12.70 7.98
N ALA A 113 -21.97 -11.96 9.08
CA ALA A 113 -21.04 -12.03 10.20
C ALA A 113 -21.11 -13.39 10.92
N LEU A 114 -22.31 -13.96 11.09
CA LEU A 114 -22.49 -15.31 11.63
C LEU A 114 -21.92 -16.36 10.68
N GLY A 115 -22.18 -16.26 9.37
CA GLY A 115 -21.59 -17.16 8.37
C GLY A 115 -20.07 -17.08 8.35
N LEU A 116 -19.49 -15.89 8.47
CA LEU A 116 -18.04 -15.72 8.61
C LEU A 116 -17.52 -16.35 9.91
N ALA A 117 -18.21 -16.16 11.02
CA ALA A 117 -17.85 -16.77 12.29
C ALA A 117 -17.86 -18.30 12.22
N GLU A 118 -18.89 -18.91 11.61
CA GLU A 118 -18.99 -20.36 11.41
C GLU A 118 -17.88 -20.88 10.48
N THR A 119 -17.58 -20.21 9.37
CA THR A 119 -16.46 -20.62 8.50
C THR A 119 -15.12 -20.57 9.20
N LEU A 120 -14.93 -19.59 10.10
CA LEU A 120 -13.71 -19.45 10.88
C LEU A 120 -13.62 -20.51 12.00
N SER A 121 -14.72 -20.79 12.70
CA SER A 121 -14.74 -21.74 13.82
C SER A 121 -14.76 -23.20 13.38
N ASP A 122 -15.60 -23.55 12.41
CA ASP A 122 -15.91 -24.94 12.07
C ASP A 122 -15.11 -25.42 10.85
N GLY A 123 -14.82 -24.53 9.89
CA GLY A 123 -14.07 -24.88 8.69
C GLY A 123 -12.57 -24.65 8.84
N LEU A 124 -12.18 -23.44 9.24
CA LEU A 124 -10.79 -23.02 9.18
C LEU A 124 -9.95 -23.51 10.37
N ASP A 125 -10.53 -23.65 11.57
CA ASP A 125 -9.77 -24.05 12.78
C ASP A 125 -9.17 -25.46 12.65
N GLU A 126 -9.93 -26.42 12.10
CA GLU A 126 -9.45 -27.79 11.85
C GLU A 126 -8.29 -27.80 10.84
N HIS A 127 -8.41 -27.02 9.76
CA HIS A 127 -7.34 -26.89 8.78
C HIS A 127 -6.11 -26.17 9.34
N VAL A 128 -6.30 -25.14 10.17
CA VAL A 128 -5.22 -24.43 10.86
C VAL A 128 -4.52 -25.33 11.86
N ALA A 129 -5.21 -26.25 12.53
CA ALA A 129 -4.61 -27.21 13.44
C ALA A 129 -3.55 -28.10 12.75
N HIS A 130 -3.70 -28.40 11.45
CA HIS A 130 -2.69 -29.11 10.66
C HIS A 130 -1.45 -28.27 10.35
N PHE A 131 -1.57 -26.94 10.33
CA PHE A 131 -0.47 -26.01 10.07
C PHE A 131 0.25 -25.53 11.33
N VAL A 132 -0.26 -25.86 12.52
CA VAL A 132 0.44 -25.59 13.78
C VAL A 132 1.30 -26.82 14.12
N PRO A 133 2.64 -26.72 14.09
CA PRO A 133 3.49 -27.75 14.68
C PRO A 133 3.09 -27.85 16.14
N GLN A 134 2.91 -29.06 16.68
CA GLN A 134 2.46 -29.34 18.05
C GLN A 134 3.27 -28.65 19.19
N GLY A 135 4.25 -27.81 18.89
CA GLY A 135 5.15 -27.15 19.83
C GLY A 135 4.70 -25.80 20.43
N LEU A 136 3.63 -25.14 19.97
CA LEU A 136 3.22 -23.84 20.55
C LEU A 136 2.23 -23.94 21.73
N LYS A 137 1.61 -25.10 21.96
CA LYS A 137 0.76 -25.34 23.15
C LYS A 137 1.58 -25.66 24.41
N SER A 138 2.91 -25.83 24.30
CA SER A 138 3.79 -26.25 25.40
C SER A 138 4.49 -25.10 26.14
N ALA A 139 4.34 -23.85 25.71
CA ALA A 139 5.01 -22.70 26.34
C ALA A 139 4.11 -21.89 27.29
N ALA A 140 2.80 -22.09 27.26
CA ALA A 140 1.84 -21.34 28.09
C ALA A 140 1.44 -22.05 29.40
N ALA A 141 1.95 -23.27 29.66
CA ALA A 141 1.61 -24.06 30.85
C ALA A 141 2.72 -24.06 31.93
N ALA A 142 3.75 -23.22 31.80
CA ALA A 142 4.91 -23.25 32.70
C ALA A 142 5.33 -21.86 33.20
N THR A 143 4.38 -21.04 33.69
CA THR A 143 4.62 -20.01 34.71
C THR A 143 3.27 -19.59 35.29
N SER A 144 2.88 -20.25 36.37
CA SER A 144 1.89 -19.73 37.31
C SER A 144 2.62 -19.02 38.44
N ASP A 145 2.09 -17.84 38.79
CA ASP A 145 2.39 -16.99 39.96
C ASP A 145 3.54 -15.98 39.84
N GLU A 146 3.22 -14.76 39.40
CA GLU A 146 3.24 -13.57 40.27
C GLU A 146 2.48 -12.40 39.62
N THR A 147 1.86 -11.59 40.47
CA THR A 147 0.85 -10.56 40.19
C THR A 147 1.45 -9.30 39.58
N HIS A 148 1.02 -8.86 38.38
CA HIS A 148 0.96 -7.45 38.01
C HIS A 148 0.04 -7.21 36.79
N GLU A 149 -0.97 -6.36 37.01
CA GLU A 149 -1.69 -5.49 36.08
C GLU A 149 -2.00 -5.99 34.65
N THR A 150 -3.29 -6.27 34.44
CA THR A 150 -3.94 -6.34 33.13
C THR A 150 -3.74 -5.07 32.29
N PRO A 151 -3.13 -5.14 31.09
CA PRO A 151 -3.57 -4.34 29.96
C PRO A 151 -4.78 -5.03 29.30
N PRO A 152 -5.64 -4.29 28.57
CA PRO A 152 -6.95 -4.78 28.15
C PRO A 152 -6.79 -6.04 27.31
N THR A 153 -7.58 -7.06 27.65
CA THR A 153 -7.77 -8.30 26.92
C THR A 153 -7.75 -8.04 25.41
N GLU A 154 -6.62 -8.30 24.77
CA GLU A 154 -6.58 -8.41 23.32
C GLU A 154 -7.45 -9.62 22.99
N PRO A 155 -8.56 -9.44 22.26
CA PRO A 155 -9.44 -10.54 21.97
C PRO A 155 -8.66 -11.64 21.25
N GLY A 156 -8.91 -12.92 21.59
CA GLY A 156 -8.21 -14.05 20.98
C GLY A 156 -8.20 -14.03 19.45
N HIS A 157 -9.23 -13.44 18.83
CA HIS A 157 -9.33 -13.24 17.39
C HIS A 157 -8.30 -12.27 16.80
N ILE A 158 -7.84 -11.25 17.53
CA ILE A 158 -6.75 -10.36 17.08
C ILE A 158 -5.43 -11.11 17.06
N THR A 159 -5.18 -11.94 18.08
CA THR A 159 -3.99 -12.82 18.12
C THR A 159 -4.03 -13.82 16.96
N GLN A 160 -5.18 -14.45 16.72
CA GLN A 160 -5.39 -15.37 15.59
C GLN A 160 -5.18 -14.67 14.24
N LEU A 161 -5.71 -13.45 14.05
CA LEU A 161 -5.51 -12.68 12.82
C LEU A 161 -4.02 -12.35 12.57
N ARG A 162 -3.27 -12.01 13.62
CA ARG A 162 -1.81 -11.80 13.51
C ARG A 162 -1.10 -13.10 13.14
N THR A 163 -1.48 -14.21 13.76
CA THR A 163 -0.95 -15.53 13.41
C THR A 163 -1.26 -15.90 11.96
N LEU A 164 -2.51 -15.71 11.50
CA LEU A 164 -2.90 -15.98 10.11
C LEU A 164 -2.18 -15.08 9.11
N THR A 165 -1.96 -13.81 9.45
CA THR A 165 -1.16 -12.89 8.61
C THR A 165 0.28 -13.38 8.49
N HIS A 166 0.87 -13.82 9.59
CA HIS A 166 2.23 -14.37 9.60
C HIS A 166 2.33 -15.70 8.84
N VAL A 167 1.33 -16.58 9.01
CA VAL A 167 1.24 -17.84 8.26
C VAL A 167 1.08 -17.57 6.77
N ARG A 168 0.25 -16.60 6.37
CA ARG A 168 0.11 -16.18 4.97
C ARG A 168 1.44 -15.72 4.40
N GLN A 169 2.16 -14.83 5.09
CA GLN A 169 3.49 -14.38 4.63
C GLN A 169 4.48 -15.54 4.49
N ARG A 170 4.45 -16.50 5.43
CA ARG A 170 5.27 -17.71 5.35
C ARG A 170 4.89 -18.60 4.18
N LEU A 171 3.60 -18.81 3.93
CA LEU A 171 3.12 -19.61 2.80
C LEU A 171 3.45 -18.93 1.47
N GLU A 172 3.30 -17.62 1.36
CA GLU A 172 3.74 -16.86 0.18
C GLU A 172 5.25 -17.02 -0.06
N SER A 173 6.06 -17.00 1.01
CA SER A 173 7.50 -17.28 0.91
C SER A 173 7.78 -18.72 0.47
N VAL A 174 7.04 -19.71 0.99
CA VAL A 174 7.20 -21.13 0.59
C VAL A 174 6.80 -21.33 -0.87
N ILE A 175 5.68 -20.74 -1.31
CA ILE A 175 5.22 -20.80 -2.71
C ILE A 175 6.26 -20.17 -3.63
N LYS A 176 6.85 -19.03 -3.24
CA LYS A 176 7.91 -18.38 -4.01
C LYS A 176 9.14 -19.27 -4.11
N VAL A 177 9.67 -19.76 -2.98
CA VAL A 177 10.85 -20.64 -2.95
C VAL A 177 10.60 -21.92 -3.73
N PHE A 178 9.43 -22.55 -3.58
CA PHE A 178 9.08 -23.76 -4.31
C PHE A 178 8.86 -23.50 -5.79
N GLY A 179 8.26 -22.37 -6.17
CA GLY A 179 8.10 -21.96 -7.56
C GLY A 179 9.44 -21.69 -8.24
N GLU A 180 10.34 -20.96 -7.59
CA GLU A 180 11.72 -20.76 -8.04
C GLU A 180 12.47 -22.10 -8.13
N ALA A 181 12.24 -22.99 -7.16
CA ALA A 181 12.84 -24.31 -7.15
C ALA A 181 12.35 -25.18 -8.31
N MET A 182 11.04 -25.19 -8.59
CA MET A 182 10.44 -25.90 -9.72
C MET A 182 10.93 -25.38 -11.06
N GLN A 183 11.15 -24.07 -11.17
CA GLN A 183 11.70 -23.45 -12.38
C GLN A 183 13.15 -23.87 -12.62
N TRP A 184 13.91 -24.13 -11.56
CA TRP A 184 15.26 -24.69 -11.65
C TRP A 184 15.21 -26.19 -11.94
N THR A 185 15.04 -26.52 -13.22
CA THR A 185 15.10 -27.89 -13.73
C THR A 185 16.53 -28.27 -14.10
N ILE A 186 16.94 -29.48 -13.71
CA ILE A 186 18.22 -30.07 -14.09
C ILE A 186 17.92 -31.21 -15.07
N PRO A 187 18.68 -31.34 -16.17
CA PRO A 187 18.49 -32.44 -17.10
C PRO A 187 18.71 -33.78 -16.37
N PRO A 188 17.84 -34.79 -16.56
CA PRO A 188 17.98 -36.09 -15.91
C PRO A 188 19.33 -36.76 -16.20
N SER A 189 20.01 -36.41 -17.30
CA SER A 189 21.37 -36.85 -17.58
C SER A 189 22.39 -36.44 -16.51
N GLU A 190 22.30 -35.23 -15.94
CA GLU A 190 23.19 -34.75 -14.87
C GLU A 190 22.92 -35.41 -13.52
N VAL A 191 21.67 -35.81 -13.28
CA VAL A 191 21.28 -36.60 -12.10
C VAL A 191 21.73 -38.07 -12.27
N SER A 192 21.62 -38.59 -13.49
CA SER A 192 21.93 -39.99 -13.86
C SER A 192 23.42 -40.33 -13.84
N LEU A 193 24.31 -39.35 -13.98
CA LEU A 193 25.77 -39.53 -13.80
C LEU A 193 26.15 -39.92 -12.36
N THR A 194 25.23 -39.80 -11.40
CA THR A 194 25.44 -40.30 -10.02
C THR A 194 24.67 -41.59 -9.71
N ALA A 195 23.76 -42.01 -10.59
CA ALA A 195 22.85 -43.15 -10.42
C ALA A 195 23.20 -44.35 -11.31
N SER A 196 24.46 -44.49 -11.75
CA SER A 196 24.86 -45.44 -12.79
C SER A 196 24.97 -46.92 -12.36
N LEU A 197 24.18 -47.44 -11.40
CA LEU A 197 24.26 -48.86 -11.00
C LEU A 197 22.93 -49.53 -10.56
N ILE A 198 21.75 -49.09 -11.02
CA ILE A 198 20.52 -49.89 -10.88
C ILE A 198 19.86 -50.00 -12.25
N SER A 199 20.30 -51.00 -13.01
CA SER A 199 19.62 -51.46 -14.22
C SER A 199 18.57 -52.49 -13.82
N VAL A 200 17.34 -52.03 -13.61
CA VAL A 200 16.13 -52.87 -13.59
C VAL A 200 15.15 -52.22 -14.55
N SER A 201 14.86 -52.95 -15.63
CA SER A 201 13.99 -52.60 -16.76
C SER A 201 12.98 -51.47 -16.49
N ALA A 202 13.36 -50.24 -16.85
CA ALA A 202 12.42 -49.13 -16.92
C ALA A 202 11.81 -49.09 -18.34
N PRO A 203 10.48 -48.91 -18.47
CA PRO A 203 9.80 -48.83 -19.75
C PRO A 203 10.31 -47.61 -20.54
N GLU A 204 10.21 -47.71 -21.86
CA GLU A 204 10.73 -46.77 -22.85
C GLU A 204 10.49 -45.29 -22.45
N PRO A 205 11.52 -44.42 -22.44
CA PRO A 205 11.34 -43.02 -22.10
C PRO A 205 10.49 -42.35 -23.19
N GLY A 206 9.22 -42.12 -22.88
CA GLY A 206 8.30 -41.38 -23.75
C GLY A 206 8.79 -39.96 -24.04
N ALA A 207 8.20 -39.34 -25.07
CA ALA A 207 8.53 -38.01 -25.60
C ALA A 207 8.67 -36.89 -24.55
N ASP A 208 8.03 -37.03 -23.38
CA ASP A 208 8.12 -36.09 -22.26
C ASP A 208 9.51 -36.03 -21.60
N SER A 209 10.29 -37.11 -21.66
CA SER A 209 11.66 -37.16 -21.12
C SER A 209 12.62 -36.30 -21.94
N ALA A 210 12.45 -36.29 -23.27
CA ALA A 210 13.22 -35.45 -24.17
C ALA A 210 12.89 -33.96 -23.95
N SER A 211 11.61 -33.62 -23.75
CA SER A 211 11.19 -32.24 -23.45
C SER A 211 11.74 -31.73 -22.11
N ARG A 212 11.80 -32.58 -21.08
CA ARG A 212 12.36 -32.22 -19.77
C ARG A 212 13.89 -32.09 -19.81
N GLU A 213 14.56 -32.94 -20.58
CA GLU A 213 15.99 -32.87 -20.84
C GLU A 213 16.38 -31.58 -21.56
N GLU A 214 15.65 -31.19 -22.61
CA GLU A 214 15.88 -29.96 -23.36
C GLU A 214 15.67 -28.72 -22.48
N LYS A 215 14.55 -28.64 -21.74
CA LYS A 215 14.26 -27.51 -20.82
C LYS A 215 15.31 -27.34 -19.73
N GLY A 216 15.84 -28.45 -19.19
CA GLY A 216 16.91 -28.40 -18.19
C GLY A 216 18.22 -27.85 -18.76
N ARG A 217 18.58 -28.24 -19.98
CA ARG A 217 19.80 -27.73 -20.65
C ARG A 217 19.65 -26.25 -21.01
N GLU A 218 18.52 -25.86 -21.61
CA GLU A 218 18.24 -24.48 -21.96
C GLU A 218 18.26 -23.55 -20.74
N PHE A 219 17.69 -24.00 -19.62
CA PHE A 219 17.73 -23.24 -18.37
C PHE A 219 19.16 -23.08 -17.85
N GLY A 220 19.94 -24.16 -17.85
CA GLY A 220 21.34 -24.13 -17.43
C GLY A 220 22.24 -23.28 -18.34
N GLU A 221 21.98 -23.25 -19.64
CA GLU A 221 22.66 -22.37 -20.59
C GLU A 221 22.26 -20.90 -20.40
N ARG A 222 20.96 -20.64 -20.22
CA ARG A 222 20.45 -19.30 -19.92
C ARG A 222 21.07 -18.72 -18.65
N LEU A 223 21.20 -19.52 -17.60
CA LEU A 223 21.75 -19.08 -16.32
C LEU A 223 23.27 -18.82 -16.41
N ARG A 224 23.99 -19.65 -17.19
CA ARG A 224 25.40 -19.40 -17.53
C ARG A 224 25.58 -18.12 -18.35
N GLY A 225 24.69 -17.87 -19.30
CA GLY A 225 24.64 -16.64 -20.09
C GLY A 225 24.36 -15.40 -19.22
N GLU A 226 23.34 -15.46 -18.36
CA GLU A 226 22.99 -14.37 -17.42
C GLU A 226 24.17 -14.00 -16.52
N ILE A 227 24.89 -14.99 -15.97
CA ILE A 227 26.07 -14.75 -15.14
C ILE A 227 27.22 -14.14 -15.97
N ALA A 228 27.43 -14.59 -17.20
CA ALA A 228 28.44 -14.01 -18.09
C ALA A 228 28.10 -12.56 -18.48
N ASP A 229 26.83 -12.28 -18.75
CA ASP A 229 26.34 -10.95 -19.10
C ASP A 229 26.42 -9.98 -17.91
N LEU A 230 26.14 -10.43 -16.68
CA LEU A 230 26.32 -9.62 -15.47
C LEU A 230 27.79 -9.22 -15.25
N ILE A 231 28.73 -10.06 -15.65
CA ILE A 231 30.17 -9.80 -15.52
C ILE A 231 30.70 -8.89 -16.64
N VAL A 232 30.21 -9.05 -17.88
CA VAL A 232 30.69 -8.31 -19.07
C VAL A 232 29.93 -7.01 -19.32
N GLY A 233 28.63 -7.00 -19.04
CA GLY A 233 27.71 -5.90 -19.35
C GLY A 233 27.61 -4.79 -18.31
N ALA A 234 28.27 -4.93 -17.16
CA ALA A 234 28.27 -3.90 -16.12
C ALA A 234 29.24 -2.76 -16.47
N GLU A 235 28.75 -1.51 -16.41
CA GLU A 235 29.58 -0.31 -16.57
C GLU A 235 30.74 -0.29 -15.55
N ASP A 236 30.44 -0.73 -14.33
CA ASP A 236 31.40 -0.95 -13.26
C ASP A 236 31.65 -2.43 -13.03
N ARG A 237 32.87 -2.87 -13.36
CA ARG A 237 33.31 -4.27 -13.24
C ARG A 237 33.11 -4.87 -11.85
N ARG A 238 33.31 -4.08 -10.79
CA ARG A 238 33.13 -4.52 -9.40
C ARG A 238 31.67 -4.80 -9.07
N VAL A 239 30.76 -3.96 -9.57
CA VAL A 239 29.32 -4.08 -9.35
C VAL A 239 28.76 -5.28 -10.10
N GLY A 240 29.22 -5.52 -11.33
CA GLY A 240 28.86 -6.72 -12.10
C GLY A 240 29.32 -8.02 -11.43
N CYS A 241 30.52 -8.02 -10.84
CA CYS A 241 31.04 -9.17 -10.09
C CYS A 241 30.23 -9.43 -8.82
N GLU A 242 29.90 -8.39 -8.06
CA GLU A 242 29.08 -8.52 -6.85
C GLU A 242 27.68 -9.02 -7.18
N ALA A 243 27.07 -8.54 -8.27
CA ALA A 243 25.77 -9.00 -8.75
C ALA A 243 25.81 -10.49 -9.17
N ALA A 244 26.83 -10.91 -9.91
CA ALA A 244 27.00 -12.31 -10.31
C ALA A 244 27.21 -13.23 -9.10
N MET A 245 28.03 -12.83 -8.13
CA MET A 245 28.26 -13.59 -6.89
C MET A 245 26.99 -13.67 -6.02
N THR A 246 26.22 -12.58 -5.95
CA THR A 246 24.92 -12.54 -5.25
C THR A 246 23.92 -13.51 -5.90
N ARG A 247 23.90 -13.57 -7.23
CA ARG A 247 23.05 -14.50 -7.98
C ARG A 247 23.43 -15.97 -7.75
N ILE A 248 24.73 -16.28 -7.74
CA ILE A 248 25.24 -17.62 -7.44
C ILE A 248 24.95 -18.00 -5.98
N ALA A 249 25.07 -17.07 -5.04
CA ALA A 249 24.69 -17.29 -3.64
C ALA A 249 23.20 -17.60 -3.48
N ALA A 250 22.32 -16.85 -4.15
CA ALA A 250 20.87 -17.12 -4.13
C ALA A 250 20.53 -18.52 -4.70
N LEU A 251 21.23 -18.97 -5.75
CA LEU A 251 21.07 -20.32 -6.29
C LEU A 251 21.57 -21.39 -5.31
N ARG A 252 22.63 -21.12 -4.55
CA ARG A 252 23.11 -22.02 -3.50
C ARG A 252 22.07 -22.19 -2.41
N ASP A 253 21.48 -21.08 -1.94
CA ASP A 253 20.44 -21.10 -0.90
C ASP A 253 19.18 -21.84 -1.40
N LEU A 254 18.80 -21.62 -2.66
CA LEU A 254 17.72 -22.39 -3.31
C LEU A 254 18.06 -23.88 -3.38
N GLY A 255 19.35 -24.24 -3.56
CA GLY A 255 19.84 -25.61 -3.58
C GLY A 255 19.59 -26.38 -2.28
N GLU A 256 19.47 -25.69 -1.14
CA GLU A 256 19.18 -26.32 0.15
C GLU A 256 17.77 -26.95 0.20
N VAL A 257 16.84 -26.51 -0.66
CA VAL A 257 15.48 -27.10 -0.77
C VAL A 257 15.54 -28.58 -1.14
N TRP A 258 16.59 -29.02 -1.84
CA TRP A 258 16.79 -30.41 -2.25
C TRP A 258 17.70 -31.20 -1.33
N LYS A 259 18.05 -30.67 -0.16
CA LYS A 259 18.91 -31.37 0.80
C LYS A 259 18.31 -32.72 1.19
N GLY A 260 19.09 -33.78 1.09
CA GLY A 260 18.67 -35.16 1.32
C GLY A 260 17.96 -35.82 0.14
N THR A 261 17.82 -35.15 -1.01
CA THR A 261 17.26 -35.74 -2.23
C THR A 261 18.35 -36.25 -3.19
N ALA A 262 17.97 -37.10 -4.14
CA ALA A 262 18.88 -37.61 -5.17
C ALA A 262 19.50 -36.51 -6.05
N GLU A 263 18.89 -35.33 -6.10
CA GLU A 263 19.34 -34.20 -6.92
C GLU A 263 20.39 -33.31 -6.23
N GLU A 264 20.52 -33.37 -4.90
CA GLU A 264 21.36 -32.48 -4.09
C GLU A 264 22.78 -32.35 -4.65
N LYS A 265 23.44 -33.49 -4.90
CA LYS A 265 24.83 -33.53 -5.39
C LYS A 265 24.99 -32.94 -6.79
N ALA A 266 24.01 -33.12 -7.66
CA ALA A 266 24.04 -32.55 -9.01
C ALA A 266 23.87 -31.02 -8.95
N ARG A 267 22.95 -30.53 -8.10
CA ARG A 267 22.69 -29.10 -7.90
C ARG A 267 23.92 -28.37 -7.34
N VAL A 268 24.57 -28.95 -6.33
CA VAL A 268 25.80 -28.40 -5.72
C VAL A 268 26.91 -28.28 -6.75
N ARG A 269 27.15 -29.32 -7.55
CA ARG A 269 28.16 -29.30 -8.62
C ARG A 269 27.87 -28.28 -9.71
N PHE A 270 26.59 -28.11 -10.05
CA PHE A 270 26.17 -27.09 -11.02
C PHE A 270 26.50 -25.67 -10.51
N VAL A 271 26.19 -25.37 -9.25
CA VAL A 271 26.53 -24.08 -8.61
C VAL A 271 28.06 -23.88 -8.51
N GLU A 272 28.82 -24.91 -8.15
CA GLU A 272 30.29 -24.87 -8.16
C GLU A 272 30.85 -24.61 -9.57
N GLY A 273 30.23 -25.18 -10.61
CA GLY A 273 30.57 -24.91 -12.00
C GLY A 273 30.31 -23.46 -12.41
N LEU A 274 29.20 -22.87 -11.96
CA LEU A 274 28.90 -21.45 -12.16
C LEU A 274 29.89 -20.54 -11.45
N MET A 275 30.31 -20.90 -10.23
CA MET A 275 31.32 -20.17 -9.47
C MET A 275 32.67 -20.16 -10.19
N LYS A 276 33.12 -21.32 -10.68
CA LYS A 276 34.35 -21.42 -11.49
C LYS A 276 34.25 -20.62 -12.78
N LEU A 277 33.10 -20.65 -13.46
CA LEU A 277 32.88 -19.86 -14.67
C LEU A 277 32.96 -18.35 -14.38
N ALA A 278 32.36 -17.89 -13.27
CA ALA A 278 32.45 -16.50 -12.85
C ALA A 278 33.90 -16.09 -12.51
N GLU A 279 34.65 -16.94 -11.80
CA GLU A 279 36.07 -16.72 -11.48
C GLU A 279 36.98 -16.71 -12.72
N GLU A 280 36.75 -17.61 -13.68
CA GLU A 280 37.49 -17.67 -14.94
C GLU A 280 37.22 -16.42 -15.79
N ARG A 281 35.96 -15.98 -15.90
CA ARG A 281 35.60 -14.75 -16.59
C ARG A 281 36.18 -13.51 -15.92
N LEU A 282 36.20 -13.47 -14.59
CA LEU A 282 36.88 -12.42 -13.84
C LEU A 282 38.38 -12.38 -14.16
N LYS A 283 39.04 -13.55 -14.16
CA LYS A 283 40.47 -13.67 -14.45
C LYS A 283 40.81 -13.33 -15.89
N GLU A 284 39.94 -13.64 -16.84
CA GLU A 284 40.07 -13.23 -18.25
C GLU A 284 39.97 -11.71 -18.40
N LEU A 285 38.97 -11.07 -17.78
CA LEU A 285 38.85 -9.61 -17.80
C LEU A 285 40.04 -8.91 -17.15
N GLU A 286 40.59 -9.46 -16.07
CA GLU A 286 41.83 -8.95 -15.47
C GLU A 286 43.02 -9.08 -16.42
N ARG A 287 43.16 -10.24 -17.07
CA ARG A 287 44.22 -10.52 -18.07
C ARG A 287 44.09 -9.72 -19.34
N GLU A 288 42.90 -9.32 -19.77
CA GLU A 288 42.71 -8.45 -20.95
C GLU A 288 43.10 -6.99 -20.64
N THR A 289 42.94 -6.56 -19.39
CA THR A 289 43.36 -5.22 -18.97
C THR A 289 44.86 -5.06 -18.75
N GLU A 290 45.58 -6.13 -18.46
CA GLU A 290 47.04 -6.10 -18.29
C GLU A 290 47.83 -5.72 -19.57
N PRO A 291 47.58 -6.31 -20.76
CA PRO A 291 48.23 -5.93 -22.01
C PRO A 291 47.76 -4.56 -22.51
N GLN A 292 46.53 -4.14 -22.19
CA GLN A 292 46.05 -2.80 -22.51
C GLN A 292 46.79 -1.74 -21.68
N ARG A 293 46.91 -1.96 -20.36
CA ARG A 293 47.76 -1.13 -19.49
C ARG A 293 49.24 -1.18 -19.87
N ARG A 294 49.75 -2.33 -20.34
CA ARG A 294 51.15 -2.48 -20.78
C ARG A 294 51.39 -1.81 -22.14
N ARG A 295 50.42 -1.82 -23.06
CA ARG A 295 50.44 -1.07 -24.33
C ARG A 295 50.33 0.44 -24.08
N GLU A 296 49.48 0.89 -23.17
CA GLU A 296 49.37 2.29 -22.75
C GLU A 296 50.66 2.77 -22.07
N ARG A 297 51.24 1.96 -21.16
CA ARG A 297 52.55 2.25 -20.56
C ARG A 297 53.68 2.26 -21.61
N ALA A 298 53.75 1.29 -22.51
CA ALA A 298 54.75 1.27 -23.58
C ALA A 298 54.60 2.43 -24.57
N ALA A 299 53.37 2.85 -24.88
CA ALA A 299 53.09 4.03 -25.70
C ALA A 299 53.50 5.32 -24.98
N SER A 300 53.29 5.42 -23.66
CA SER A 300 53.74 6.57 -22.86
C SER A 300 55.28 6.66 -22.75
N LEU A 301 55.99 5.53 -22.60
CA LEU A 301 57.46 5.46 -22.61
C LEU A 301 58.08 5.78 -23.98
N ARG A 302 57.38 5.45 -25.09
CA ARG A 302 57.79 5.85 -26.44
C ARG A 302 57.60 7.35 -26.69
N ARG A 303 56.57 7.98 -26.12
CA ARG A 303 56.39 9.44 -26.17
C ARG A 303 57.51 10.19 -25.45
N THR A 304 57.98 9.72 -24.29
CA THR A 304 59.05 10.38 -23.53
C THR A 304 60.45 10.26 -24.15
N LYS A 305 60.68 9.31 -25.08
CA LYS A 305 61.99 9.12 -25.73
C LYS A 305 62.12 9.90 -27.07
N GLY A 306 61.02 10.45 -27.60
CA GLY A 306 61.01 11.32 -28.78
C GLY A 306 61.36 12.79 -28.49
N GLU A 307 61.38 13.20 -27.22
CA GLU A 307 61.54 14.59 -26.79
C GLU A 307 62.99 14.95 -26.40
N LYS A 308 63.98 14.28 -27.00
CA LYS A 308 65.42 14.62 -26.91
C LYS A 308 66.07 14.73 -28.29
N GLY A 309 65.32 15.16 -29.30
CA GLY A 309 65.79 15.40 -30.66
C GLY A 309 65.70 16.87 -31.13
N GLY A 310 65.36 17.82 -30.26
CA GLY A 310 65.00 19.19 -30.66
C GLY A 310 66.00 20.30 -30.33
N PHE A 311 67.24 19.98 -29.93
CA PHE A 311 68.22 21.03 -29.63
C PHE A 311 69.06 21.42 -30.85
N LEU A 312 69.47 20.43 -31.68
CA LEU A 312 70.27 20.70 -32.89
C LEU A 312 69.43 21.31 -34.03
N ASP A 313 68.18 20.88 -34.16
CA ASP A 313 67.24 21.38 -35.18
C ASP A 313 66.87 22.87 -34.94
N ASN A 314 66.88 23.30 -33.68
CA ASN A 314 66.60 24.70 -33.30
C ASN A 314 67.81 25.63 -33.52
N LEU A 315 69.03 25.08 -33.55
CA LEU A 315 70.25 25.85 -33.88
C LEU A 315 70.37 26.09 -35.39
N GLN A 316 69.97 25.12 -36.21
CA GLN A 316 70.01 25.25 -37.67
C GLN A 316 69.01 26.29 -38.19
N ARG A 317 67.93 26.56 -37.42
CA ARG A 317 66.90 27.54 -37.75
C ARG A 317 67.23 28.99 -37.37
N MET A 318 68.34 29.24 -36.67
CA MET A 318 68.81 30.60 -36.34
C MET A 318 69.92 31.11 -37.27
N LEU A 319 70.31 30.32 -38.28
CA LEU A 319 71.36 30.68 -39.24
C LEU A 319 70.84 30.89 -40.68
N GLU A 320 69.52 30.87 -40.87
CA GLU A 320 68.82 31.44 -42.03
C GLU A 320 68.14 32.76 -41.61
#